data_AF-A0A2N0ZTI4-F1
#
_entry.id   AF-A0A2N0ZTI4-F1
#
_cell.length_a   1.000
_cell.length_b   1.000
_cell.length_c   1.000
_cell.angle_alpha   90.00
_cell.angle_beta   90.00
_cell.angle_gamma   90.00
#
_symmetry.space_group_name_H-M   'P 1'
#
loop_
_entity.id
_entity.type
_entity.pdbx_description
1 polymer ?
#
loop_
_entity_poly.entity_id
_entity_poly.type
_entity_poly.pdbx_seq_one_letter_code
_entity_poly.pdbx_strand_id
1 'polypeptide(L)'
;HKFREYEKLVSIEKLYVKFLFHYYFIYPEKMLVVGEGVTDPLHLKVACNQLSKSSRKYIKFSYLGEMARFSKFMRFSGGTGHIHNLLTNYHTIFKAKSLSLKPCIILVDGDKAGNDVVKHAKSLFKERQLVFKGANCIRAYHLDHNLYIIQLNKGKEIEDLYHPDIKKTKIGIREFSSENDSKKLDVTKHYGKKEFYEKIVVEEQDTINFSGFNDVLATLYHIQMYHFILWLFSERKI
;
A
#
# COMPACT_ATOMS: atom_id res chain seq x y z
N HIS A 1 18.45 -1.10 20.37
CA HIS A 1 19.30 -1.62 19.28
C HIS A 1 19.30 -0.64 18.11
N LYS A 2 20.48 -0.22 17.63
CA LYS A 2 20.66 0.76 16.54
C LYS A 2 20.36 0.13 15.17
N PHE A 3 19.71 0.89 14.28
CA PHE A 3 19.33 0.50 12.91
C PHE A 3 20.55 0.51 11.95
N ARG A 4 20.54 -0.31 10.89
CA ARG A 4 21.65 -0.45 9.91
C ARG A 4 21.11 -0.55 8.47
N GLU A 5 21.83 -0.02 7.48
CA GLU A 5 21.54 -0.22 6.05
C GLU A 5 21.77 -1.67 5.64
N TYR A 6 21.04 -2.16 4.63
CA TYR A 6 21.19 -3.55 4.15
C TYR A 6 22.65 -3.92 3.87
N GLU A 7 23.43 -3.04 3.24
CA GLU A 7 24.84 -3.30 2.96
C GLU A 7 25.73 -3.44 4.21
N LYS A 8 25.34 -2.78 5.30
CA LYS A 8 26.04 -2.79 6.60
C LYS A 8 25.62 -3.95 7.51
N LEU A 9 24.74 -4.84 7.04
CA LEU A 9 24.31 -6.03 7.76
C LEU A 9 25.35 -7.14 7.65
N VAL A 10 25.50 -7.95 8.70
CA VAL A 10 26.32 -9.17 8.63
C VAL A 10 25.61 -10.26 7.81
N SER A 11 26.34 -11.28 7.36
CA SER A 11 25.79 -12.33 6.47
C SER A 11 24.52 -12.99 6.99
N ILE A 12 24.44 -13.28 8.30
CA ILE A 12 23.23 -13.89 8.91
C ILE A 12 22.03 -12.93 8.92
N GLU A 13 22.26 -11.63 9.14
CA GLU A 13 21.23 -10.60 9.06
C GLU A 13 20.76 -10.42 7.62
N LYS A 14 21.68 -10.39 6.64
CA LYS A 14 21.34 -10.35 5.20
C LYS A 14 20.50 -11.55 4.80
N LEU A 15 20.86 -12.75 5.26
CA LEU A 15 20.08 -13.98 5.01
C LEU A 15 18.68 -13.88 5.63
N TYR A 16 18.58 -13.39 6.86
CA TYR A 16 17.30 -13.21 7.54
C TYR A 16 16.40 -12.18 6.84
N VAL A 17 16.95 -11.04 6.40
CA VAL A 17 16.21 -10.04 5.61
C VAL A 17 15.72 -10.63 4.30
N LYS A 18 16.57 -11.38 3.59
CA LYS A 18 16.17 -12.12 2.38
C LYS A 18 15.03 -13.08 2.67
N PHE A 19 15.12 -13.88 3.74
CA PHE A 19 14.05 -14.79 4.14
C PHE A 19 12.74 -14.04 4.37
N LEU A 20 12.75 -12.97 5.17
CA LEU A 20 11.55 -12.17 5.46
C LEU A 20 10.99 -11.51 4.20
N PHE A 21 11.84 -10.99 3.31
CA PHE A 21 11.42 -10.40 2.06
C PHE A 21 10.67 -11.40 1.18
N HIS A 22 11.22 -12.61 1.04
CA HIS A 22 10.56 -13.65 0.24
C HIS A 22 9.27 -14.14 0.88
N TYR A 23 9.29 -14.35 2.19
CA TYR A 23 8.12 -14.82 2.95
C TYR A 23 6.97 -13.82 2.87
N TYR A 24 7.24 -12.52 3.03
CA TYR A 24 6.19 -11.51 3.08
C TYR A 24 5.80 -10.95 1.71
N PHE A 25 6.74 -10.69 0.81
CA PHE A 25 6.47 -9.93 -0.41
C PHE A 25 6.49 -10.80 -1.68
N ILE A 26 7.36 -11.79 -1.75
CA ILE A 26 7.49 -12.61 -2.97
C ILE A 26 6.50 -13.76 -2.96
N TYR A 27 6.34 -14.46 -1.84
CA TYR A 27 5.43 -15.61 -1.72
C TYR A 27 4.35 -15.37 -0.66
N PRO A 28 3.56 -14.28 -0.75
CA PRO A 28 2.50 -14.07 0.21
C PRO A 28 1.38 -15.11 0.01
N GLU A 29 0.75 -15.54 1.10
CA GLU A 29 -0.39 -16.48 1.05
C GLU A 29 -1.62 -15.90 0.31
N LYS A 30 -1.73 -14.57 0.30
CA LYS A 30 -2.82 -13.77 -0.26
C LYS A 30 -2.25 -12.65 -1.12
N MET A 31 -3.06 -12.05 -1.98
CA MET A 31 -2.67 -10.79 -2.62
C MET A 31 -2.34 -9.77 -1.54
N LEU A 32 -1.09 -9.29 -1.52
CA LEU A 32 -0.63 -8.34 -0.51
C LEU A 32 -0.82 -6.92 -1.05
N VAL A 33 -1.51 -6.07 -0.30
CA VAL A 33 -1.65 -4.64 -0.59
C VAL A 33 -1.03 -3.86 0.56
N VAL A 34 0.00 -3.10 0.26
CA VAL A 34 0.80 -2.36 1.23
C VAL A 34 0.55 -0.87 1.05
N GLY A 35 -0.03 -0.23 2.05
CA GLY A 35 -0.16 1.24 2.11
C GLY A 35 1.13 1.92 2.54
N GLU A 36 1.18 3.24 2.36
CA GLU A 36 2.26 4.09 2.86
C GLU A 36 2.16 4.21 4.40
N GLY A 37 0.97 4.54 4.87
CA GLY A 37 0.67 4.81 6.27
C GLY A 37 0.01 3.64 7.01
N VAL A 38 -0.10 3.79 8.33
CA VAL A 38 -0.84 2.84 9.19
C VAL A 38 -2.34 2.87 8.89
N THR A 39 -2.87 4.03 8.47
CA THR A 39 -4.30 4.27 8.27
C THR A 39 -4.83 3.69 6.97
N ASP A 40 -4.04 3.71 5.89
CA ASP A 40 -4.46 3.24 4.57
C ASP A 40 -5.00 1.80 4.57
N PRO A 41 -4.27 0.80 5.13
CA PRO A 41 -4.78 -0.57 5.17
C PRO A 41 -6.03 -0.70 6.04
N LEU A 42 -6.24 0.19 7.02
CA LEU A 42 -7.44 0.20 7.86
C LEU A 42 -8.68 0.65 7.07
N HIS A 43 -8.57 1.76 6.33
CA HIS A 43 -9.65 2.24 5.46
C HIS A 43 -10.01 1.20 4.39
N LEU A 44 -9.02 0.64 3.71
CA LEU A 44 -9.25 -0.41 2.70
C LEU A 44 -9.91 -1.66 3.30
N LYS A 45 -9.51 -2.05 4.52
CA LYS A 45 -10.07 -3.22 5.18
C LYS A 45 -11.53 -3.03 5.54
N VAL A 46 -11.94 -1.86 6.03
CA VAL A 46 -13.35 -1.56 6.31
C VAL A 46 -14.14 -1.48 5.00
N ALA A 47 -13.65 -0.73 4.02
CA ALA A 47 -14.31 -0.60 2.71
C ALA A 47 -14.50 -1.95 2.02
N CYS A 48 -13.47 -2.81 2.04
CA CYS A 48 -13.54 -4.15 1.48
C CYS A 48 -14.58 -5.03 2.22
N ASN A 49 -14.73 -4.90 3.54
CA ASN A 49 -15.79 -5.64 4.26
C ASN A 49 -17.19 -5.17 3.86
N GLN A 50 -17.38 -3.88 3.64
CA GLN A 50 -18.69 -3.32 3.31
C GLN A 50 -19.06 -3.60 1.84
N LEU A 51 -18.10 -3.52 0.92
CA LEU A 51 -18.33 -3.72 -0.51
C LEU A 51 -18.26 -5.19 -0.95
N SER A 52 -17.37 -6.00 -0.37
CA SER A 52 -17.17 -7.39 -0.76
C SER A 52 -16.58 -8.24 0.37
N LYS A 53 -17.43 -8.71 1.28
CA LYS A 53 -17.04 -9.55 2.43
C LYS A 53 -16.15 -10.74 2.04
N SER A 54 -16.42 -11.34 0.88
CA SER A 54 -15.67 -12.51 0.37
C SER A 54 -14.22 -12.18 -0.01
N SER A 55 -13.94 -10.95 -0.44
CA SER A 55 -12.62 -10.55 -0.95
C SER A 55 -11.54 -10.54 0.12
N ARG A 56 -11.90 -10.37 1.40
CA ARG A 56 -10.98 -10.44 2.54
C ARG A 56 -10.33 -11.82 2.71
N LYS A 57 -10.91 -12.88 2.12
CA LYS A 57 -10.28 -14.20 2.09
C LYS A 57 -9.04 -14.22 1.19
N TYR A 58 -8.98 -13.34 0.19
CA TYR A 58 -7.96 -13.37 -0.87
C TYR A 58 -7.00 -12.18 -0.84
N ILE A 59 -7.35 -11.10 -0.12
CA ILE A 59 -6.54 -9.88 -0.01
C ILE A 59 -6.08 -9.67 1.42
N LYS A 60 -4.79 -9.37 1.60
CA LYS A 60 -4.21 -8.91 2.85
C LYS A 60 -3.82 -7.44 2.69
N PHE A 61 -4.46 -6.55 3.44
CA PHE A 61 -4.04 -5.17 3.58
C PHE A 61 -3.04 -5.05 4.74
N SER A 62 -1.93 -4.37 4.53
CA SER A 62 -0.89 -4.14 5.53
C SER A 62 -0.16 -2.83 5.22
N TYR A 63 0.82 -2.48 6.03
CA TYR A 63 1.74 -1.37 5.79
C TYR A 63 3.17 -1.81 6.16
N LEU A 64 4.20 -1.17 5.58
CA LEU A 64 5.59 -1.61 5.76
C LEU A 64 6.06 -1.57 7.21
N GLY A 65 5.52 -0.66 8.03
CA GLY A 65 5.82 -0.58 9.45
C GLY A 65 5.27 -1.74 10.30
N GLU A 66 4.18 -2.40 9.86
CA GLU A 66 3.58 -3.56 10.56
C GLU A 66 4.52 -4.76 10.57
N MET A 67 5.37 -4.84 9.54
CA MET A 67 6.38 -5.87 9.38
C MET A 67 7.60 -5.53 10.25
N ALA A 68 7.39 -5.33 11.55
CA ALA A 68 8.35 -4.83 12.54
C ALA A 68 9.76 -5.44 12.45
N ARG A 69 9.86 -6.72 12.06
CA ARG A 69 11.14 -7.42 11.89
C ARG A 69 11.84 -7.05 10.58
N PHE A 70 11.10 -6.90 9.49
CA PHE A 70 11.64 -6.44 8.20
C PHE A 70 11.97 -4.95 8.25
N SER A 71 11.09 -4.14 8.85
CA SER A 71 11.24 -2.69 8.99
C SER A 71 12.46 -2.31 9.82
N LYS A 72 12.81 -3.10 10.85
CA LYS A 72 14.03 -2.91 11.68
C LYS A 72 15.34 -2.94 10.87
N PHE A 73 15.39 -3.60 9.73
CA PHE A 73 16.62 -3.74 8.93
C PHE A 73 16.70 -2.79 7.72
N MET A 74 15.68 -1.95 7.48
CA MET A 74 15.56 -1.20 6.22
C MET A 74 15.67 0.34 6.31
N ARG A 75 15.88 0.93 7.50
CA ARG A 75 15.98 2.40 7.81
C ARG A 75 14.88 3.28 7.21
N PHE A 76 14.32 4.19 8.02
CA PHE A 76 13.32 5.16 7.56
C PHE A 76 13.50 6.53 8.19
N SER A 77 13.18 7.56 7.41
CA SER A 77 12.73 8.87 7.86
C SER A 77 11.66 9.33 6.87
N GLY A 78 10.41 9.49 7.33
CA GLY A 78 9.26 9.92 6.51
C GLY A 78 8.38 8.77 5.95
N GLY A 79 7.11 9.08 5.65
CA GLY A 79 6.06 8.12 5.24
C GLY A 79 6.45 7.25 4.04
N THR A 80 6.92 7.86 2.95
CA THR A 80 7.36 7.14 1.73
C THR A 80 8.76 6.57 1.80
N GLY A 81 9.58 6.96 2.78
CA GLY A 81 10.98 6.51 2.89
C GLY A 81 11.11 4.99 2.96
N HIS A 82 10.06 4.31 3.45
CA HIS A 82 10.00 2.86 3.50
C HIS A 82 9.93 2.19 2.13
N ILE A 83 9.09 2.74 1.27
CA ILE A 83 8.84 2.21 -0.05
C ILE A 83 10.07 2.45 -0.93
N HIS A 84 10.69 3.63 -0.86
CA HIS A 84 11.91 3.92 -1.62
C HIS A 84 13.03 2.90 -1.34
N ASN A 85 13.29 2.58 -0.08
CA ASN A 85 14.34 1.62 0.28
C ASN A 85 13.99 0.19 -0.15
N LEU A 86 12.73 -0.22 -0.04
CA LEU A 86 12.27 -1.50 -0.56
C LEU A 86 12.55 -1.60 -2.07
N LEU A 87 12.18 -0.56 -2.83
CA LEU A 87 12.37 -0.50 -4.28
C LEU A 87 13.85 -0.51 -4.65
N THR A 88 14.69 0.33 -4.01
CA THR A 88 16.14 0.41 -4.26
C THR A 88 16.84 -0.93 -4.04
N ASN A 89 16.45 -1.67 -3.01
CA ASN A 89 17.10 -2.94 -2.66
C ASN A 89 16.40 -4.16 -3.27
N TYR A 90 15.35 -3.97 -4.07
CA TYR A 90 14.50 -5.07 -4.55
C TYR A 90 15.33 -6.14 -5.26
N HIS A 91 16.08 -5.78 -6.32
CA HIS A 91 16.88 -6.74 -7.09
C HIS A 91 18.04 -7.36 -6.29
N THR A 92 18.58 -6.63 -5.31
CA THR A 92 19.66 -7.12 -4.43
C THR A 92 19.15 -8.22 -3.48
N ILE A 93 17.94 -8.05 -2.96
CA ILE A 93 17.34 -8.96 -1.99
C ILE A 93 16.62 -10.12 -2.71
N PHE A 94 16.03 -9.87 -3.88
CA PHE A 94 15.27 -10.84 -4.65
C PHE A 94 16.09 -12.06 -5.10
N LYS A 95 15.57 -13.24 -4.79
CA LYS A 95 16.10 -14.58 -5.06
C LYS A 95 14.95 -15.57 -5.25
N ALA A 96 14.38 -15.57 -6.45
CA ALA A 96 13.39 -16.56 -6.88
C ALA A 96 13.66 -17.02 -8.31
N LYS A 97 13.26 -18.25 -8.62
CA LYS A 97 13.31 -18.81 -9.99
C LYS A 97 11.93 -18.81 -10.65
N SER A 98 10.88 -19.00 -9.85
CA SER A 98 9.49 -19.03 -10.30
C SER A 98 8.78 -17.73 -9.95
N LEU A 99 7.82 -17.35 -10.80
CA LEU A 99 6.89 -16.27 -10.50
C LEU A 99 5.91 -16.74 -9.43
N SER A 100 5.67 -15.92 -8.42
CA SER A 100 4.60 -16.19 -7.45
C SER A 100 3.24 -16.04 -8.13
N LEU A 101 2.25 -16.81 -7.67
CA LEU A 101 0.86 -16.69 -8.11
C LEU A 101 0.17 -15.43 -7.54
N LYS A 102 0.71 -14.89 -6.44
CA LYS A 102 0.07 -13.82 -5.66
C LYS A 102 0.81 -12.50 -5.85
N PRO A 103 0.13 -11.44 -6.33
CA PRO A 103 0.75 -10.15 -6.51
C PRO A 103 0.95 -9.44 -5.17
N CYS A 104 2.00 -8.64 -5.11
CA CYS A 104 2.29 -7.66 -4.09
C CYS A 104 2.12 -6.27 -4.70
N ILE A 105 1.20 -5.50 -4.14
CA ILE A 105 0.82 -4.16 -4.62
C ILE A 105 1.18 -3.14 -3.56
N ILE A 106 1.88 -2.09 -3.97
CA ILE A 106 2.08 -0.89 -3.16
C ILE A 106 1.02 0.13 -3.58
N LEU A 107 0.19 0.56 -2.63
CA LEU A 107 -0.74 1.68 -2.81
C LEU A 107 -0.06 2.95 -2.33
N VAL A 108 -0.10 3.98 -3.17
CA VAL A 108 0.34 5.33 -2.82
C VAL A 108 -0.73 6.36 -3.14
N ASP A 109 -0.73 7.43 -2.37
CA ASP A 109 -1.60 8.58 -2.61
C ASP A 109 -1.22 9.32 -3.91
N GLY A 110 -2.14 10.12 -4.42
CA GLY A 110 -1.92 10.96 -5.60
C GLY A 110 -1.19 12.27 -5.30
N ASP A 111 -0.72 12.44 -4.06
CA ASP A 111 -0.04 13.62 -3.55
C ASP A 111 1.43 13.69 -4.00
N LYS A 112 2.21 14.62 -3.44
CA LYS A 112 3.64 14.76 -3.80
C LYS A 112 4.43 13.50 -3.42
N ALA A 113 4.19 12.95 -2.22
CA ALA A 113 4.95 11.84 -1.69
C ALA A 113 4.74 10.58 -2.55
N GLY A 114 3.49 10.25 -2.87
CA GLY A 114 3.19 9.12 -3.75
C GLY A 114 3.72 9.31 -5.17
N ASN A 115 3.71 10.53 -5.71
CA ASN A 115 4.33 10.80 -7.01
C ASN A 115 5.85 10.58 -7.00
N ASP A 116 6.53 10.91 -5.90
CA ASP A 116 7.97 10.69 -5.76
C ASP A 116 8.31 9.19 -5.69
N VAL A 117 7.46 8.37 -5.06
CA VAL A 117 7.56 6.90 -5.09
C VAL A 117 7.45 6.37 -6.53
N VAL A 118 6.45 6.82 -7.29
CA VAL A 118 6.25 6.36 -8.69
C VAL A 118 7.44 6.75 -9.56
N LYS A 119 7.97 7.98 -9.41
CA LYS A 119 9.17 8.42 -10.15
C LYS A 119 10.39 7.57 -9.80
N HIS A 120 10.58 7.28 -8.52
CA HIS A 120 11.68 6.44 -8.05
C HIS A 120 11.60 5.04 -8.64
N ALA A 121 10.41 4.42 -8.63
CA ALA A 121 10.18 3.14 -9.28
C ALA A 121 10.52 3.19 -10.78
N LYS A 122 10.08 4.22 -11.50
CA LYS A 122 10.41 4.39 -12.93
C LYS A 122 11.91 4.51 -13.21
N SER A 123 12.69 5.02 -12.26
CA SER A 123 14.15 5.11 -12.41
C SER A 123 14.87 3.76 -12.20
N LEU A 124 14.24 2.82 -11.49
CA LEU A 124 14.82 1.53 -11.10
C LEU A 124 14.31 0.36 -11.94
N PHE A 125 13.08 0.43 -12.43
CA PHE A 125 12.40 -0.66 -13.12
C PHE A 125 12.01 -0.27 -14.54
N LYS A 126 12.02 -1.24 -15.46
CA LYS A 126 11.36 -1.13 -16.77
C LYS A 126 9.88 -1.44 -16.58
N GLU A 127 9.15 -0.46 -16.07
CA GLU A 127 7.74 -0.62 -15.76
C GLU A 127 6.86 -0.86 -17.01
N ARG A 128 5.65 -1.34 -16.74
CA ARG A 128 4.55 -1.35 -17.70
C ARG A 128 3.35 -0.70 -17.05
N GLN A 129 2.94 0.46 -17.57
CA GLN A 129 1.66 1.03 -17.18
C GLN A 129 0.52 0.11 -17.64
N LEU A 130 -0.36 -0.23 -16.71
CA LEU A 130 -1.54 -1.04 -16.95
C LEU A 130 -2.74 -0.11 -17.11
N VAL A 131 -3.53 -0.36 -18.14
CA VAL A 131 -4.77 0.38 -18.41
C VAL A 131 -5.92 -0.60 -18.32
N PHE A 132 -6.82 -0.36 -17.36
CA PHE A 132 -7.99 -1.20 -17.13
C PHE A 132 -9.25 -0.40 -17.44
N LYS A 133 -10.18 -1.00 -18.19
CA LYS A 133 -11.49 -0.38 -18.43
C LYS A 133 -12.26 -0.29 -17.12
N GLY A 134 -12.86 0.87 -16.84
CA GLY A 134 -13.69 1.07 -15.64
C GLY A 134 -12.92 1.33 -14.34
N ALA A 135 -11.59 1.44 -14.38
CA ALA A 135 -10.77 1.89 -13.25
C ALA A 135 -10.19 3.29 -13.55
N ASN A 136 -11.09 4.24 -13.80
CA ASN A 136 -10.76 5.54 -14.37
C ASN A 136 -9.99 6.45 -13.40
N CYS A 137 -9.93 6.11 -12.12
CA CYS A 137 -9.36 6.97 -11.08
C CYS A 137 -8.04 6.50 -10.48
N ILE A 138 -7.39 5.50 -11.10
CA ILE A 138 -6.19 4.88 -10.55
C ILE A 138 -5.18 4.58 -11.64
N ARG A 139 -3.92 4.98 -11.41
CA ARG A 139 -2.79 4.59 -12.25
C ARG A 139 -2.20 3.31 -11.70
N ALA A 140 -2.07 2.28 -12.53
CA ALA A 140 -1.47 1.02 -12.16
C ALA A 140 -0.20 0.76 -12.98
N TYR A 141 0.83 0.24 -12.33
CA TYR A 141 2.12 -0.08 -12.93
C TYR A 141 2.55 -1.47 -12.49
N HIS A 142 2.87 -2.33 -13.45
CA HIS A 142 3.63 -3.55 -13.20
C HIS A 142 5.12 -3.19 -13.20
N LEU A 143 5.84 -3.46 -12.12
CA LEU A 143 7.26 -3.14 -12.02
C LEU A 143 8.13 -4.31 -12.44
N ASP A 144 8.04 -5.40 -11.68
CA ASP A 144 8.84 -6.60 -11.90
C ASP A 144 8.21 -7.79 -11.17
N HIS A 145 8.33 -9.00 -11.73
CA HIS A 145 7.78 -10.24 -11.17
C HIS A 145 6.34 -10.05 -10.62
N ASN A 146 6.16 -10.20 -9.30
CA ASN A 146 4.88 -10.04 -8.61
C ASN A 146 4.66 -8.65 -8.00
N LEU A 147 5.54 -7.68 -8.24
CA LEU A 147 5.48 -6.34 -7.68
C LEU A 147 4.73 -5.35 -8.60
N TYR A 148 3.79 -4.63 -8.00
CA TYR A 148 2.96 -3.62 -8.64
C TYR A 148 2.90 -2.35 -7.80
N ILE A 149 2.64 -1.21 -8.45
CA ILE A 149 2.22 0.03 -7.80
C ILE A 149 0.84 0.42 -8.31
N ILE A 150 -0.05 0.80 -7.39
CA ILE A 150 -1.26 1.55 -7.72
C ILE A 150 -1.17 2.93 -7.07
N GLN A 151 -1.61 3.95 -7.80
CA GLN A 151 -1.59 5.32 -7.34
C GLN A 151 -2.96 5.97 -7.54
N LEU A 152 -3.47 6.61 -6.49
CA LEU A 152 -4.71 7.39 -6.56
C LEU A 152 -4.58 8.58 -7.53
N ASN A 153 -5.72 9.11 -7.95
CA ASN A 153 -5.76 10.31 -8.78
C ASN A 153 -4.98 11.48 -8.18
N LYS A 154 -4.43 12.33 -9.05
CA LYS A 154 -3.60 13.47 -8.64
C LYS A 154 -4.27 14.29 -7.53
N GLY A 155 -3.55 14.49 -6.44
CA GLY A 155 -4.00 15.26 -5.27
C GLY A 155 -5.02 14.56 -4.37
N LYS A 156 -5.30 13.27 -4.59
CA LYS A 156 -6.21 12.48 -3.76
C LYS A 156 -5.44 11.61 -2.77
N GLU A 157 -5.86 11.66 -1.52
CA GLU A 157 -5.47 10.72 -0.47
C GLU A 157 -6.57 9.67 -0.27
N ILE A 158 -6.28 8.60 0.45
CA ILE A 158 -7.27 7.55 0.70
C ILE A 158 -8.54 8.07 1.40
N GLU A 159 -8.42 9.08 2.27
CA GLU A 159 -9.56 9.70 2.94
C GLU A 159 -10.47 10.47 1.96
N ASP A 160 -9.95 10.89 0.80
CA ASP A 160 -10.75 11.56 -0.24
C ASP A 160 -11.65 10.61 -1.04
N LEU A 161 -11.59 9.31 -0.77
CA LEU A 161 -12.49 8.31 -1.34
C LEU A 161 -13.84 8.26 -0.61
N TYR A 162 -13.95 8.86 0.58
CA TYR A 162 -15.22 9.06 1.25
C TYR A 162 -16.01 10.23 0.65
N HIS A 163 -17.33 10.24 0.89
CA HIS A 163 -18.13 11.43 0.59
C HIS A 163 -17.57 12.64 1.36
N PRO A 164 -17.50 13.85 0.77
CA PRO A 164 -16.94 15.03 1.42
C PRO A 164 -17.54 15.34 2.79
N ASP A 165 -18.80 14.98 3.01
CA ASP A 165 -19.48 15.22 4.29
C ASP A 165 -18.92 14.38 5.43
N ILE A 166 -18.42 13.17 5.15
CA ILE A 166 -17.76 12.33 6.17
C ILE A 166 -16.49 13.02 6.67
N LYS A 167 -15.70 13.64 5.77
CA LYS A 167 -14.51 14.42 6.15
C LYS A 167 -14.84 15.70 6.92
N LYS A 168 -16.06 16.23 6.78
CA LYS A 168 -16.51 17.45 7.48
C LYS A 168 -17.09 17.16 8.86
N THR A 169 -17.30 15.89 9.22
CA THR A 169 -17.78 15.50 10.55
C THR A 169 -16.84 16.06 11.63
N LYS A 170 -17.40 16.67 12.68
CA LYS A 170 -16.63 17.27 13.76
C LYS A 170 -16.57 16.33 14.96
N ILE A 171 -15.45 16.37 15.69
CA ILE A 171 -15.32 15.74 17.01
C ILE A 171 -15.34 16.84 18.05
N GLY A 172 -16.52 17.09 18.63
CA GLY A 172 -16.79 18.29 19.40
C GLY A 172 -16.69 19.53 18.50
N ILE A 173 -15.76 20.43 18.80
CA ILE A 173 -15.49 21.61 17.96
C ILE A 173 -14.42 21.38 16.90
N ARG A 174 -13.70 20.24 16.95
CA ARG A 174 -12.52 19.99 16.14
C ARG A 174 -12.87 19.50 14.74
N GLU A 175 -12.10 19.93 13.74
CA GLU A 175 -12.26 19.58 12.33
C GLU A 175 -11.17 18.61 11.85
N PHE A 176 -11.47 17.81 10.83
CA PHE A 176 -10.48 16.90 10.25
C PHE A 176 -9.30 17.66 9.64
N SER A 177 -8.09 17.16 9.86
CA SER A 177 -6.89 17.57 9.12
C SER A 177 -6.14 16.35 8.59
N SER A 178 -5.73 16.41 7.33
CA SER A 178 -4.85 15.41 6.70
C SER A 178 -3.37 15.62 7.02
N GLU A 179 -3.02 16.60 7.88
CA GLU A 179 -1.64 16.82 8.32
C GLU A 179 -1.08 15.57 9.01
N ASN A 180 0.02 15.08 8.45
CA ASN A 180 0.72 13.88 8.93
C ASN A 180 1.70 14.20 10.07
N ASP A 181 2.15 15.46 10.17
CA ASP A 181 3.01 15.91 11.27
C ASP A 181 2.17 16.35 12.48
N SER A 182 2.08 15.47 13.48
CA SER A 182 1.36 15.74 14.72
C SER A 182 1.87 16.98 15.47
N LYS A 183 3.08 17.48 15.18
CA LYS A 183 3.62 18.71 15.77
C LYS A 183 3.07 19.98 15.09
N LYS A 184 2.57 19.87 13.86
CA LYS A 184 1.94 20.97 13.11
C LYS A 184 0.43 21.02 13.31
N LEU A 185 -0.16 19.97 13.86
CA LEU A 185 -1.58 19.87 14.12
C LEU A 185 -1.94 20.66 15.38
N ASP A 186 -2.75 21.72 15.23
CA ASP A 186 -3.41 22.36 16.38
C ASP A 186 -4.49 21.42 16.91
N VAL A 187 -4.13 20.60 17.90
CA VAL A 187 -5.03 19.58 18.49
C VAL A 187 -6.25 20.17 19.19
N THR A 188 -6.30 21.48 19.43
CA THR A 188 -7.48 22.15 20.01
C THR A 188 -8.53 22.45 18.94
N LYS A 189 -8.12 22.59 17.68
CA LYS A 189 -8.99 22.90 16.54
C LYS A 189 -9.15 21.74 15.58
N HIS A 190 -8.22 20.79 15.57
CA HIS A 190 -8.19 19.72 14.59
C HIS A 190 -7.95 18.34 15.21
N TYR A 191 -8.43 17.32 14.52
CA TYR A 191 -8.11 15.92 14.78
C TYR A 191 -7.51 15.28 13.52
N GLY A 192 -6.63 14.29 13.71
CA GLY A 192 -5.87 13.68 12.62
C GLY A 192 -6.49 12.40 12.05
N LYS A 193 -5.81 11.80 11.05
CA LYS A 193 -6.21 10.58 10.34
C LYS A 193 -6.58 9.39 11.24
N LYS A 194 -5.84 9.19 12.34
CA LYS A 194 -6.14 8.10 13.28
C LYS A 194 -7.49 8.30 13.99
N GLU A 195 -7.74 9.50 14.53
CA GLU A 195 -9.02 9.81 15.17
C GLU A 195 -10.17 9.79 14.16
N PHE A 196 -9.94 10.26 12.93
CA PHE A 196 -10.91 10.16 11.84
C PHE A 196 -11.33 8.71 11.59
N TYR A 197 -10.36 7.80 11.48
CA TYR A 197 -10.66 6.39 11.29
C TYR A 197 -11.42 5.80 12.51
N GLU A 198 -10.88 5.98 13.71
CA GLU A 198 -11.39 5.32 14.92
C GLU A 198 -12.78 5.82 15.35
N LYS A 199 -13.00 7.14 15.31
CA LYS A 199 -14.21 7.77 15.89
C LYS A 199 -15.30 8.09 14.88
N ILE A 200 -14.99 8.07 13.58
CA ILE A 200 -15.98 8.38 12.54
C ILE A 200 -16.15 7.15 11.66
N VAL A 201 -15.09 6.72 10.97
CA VAL A 201 -15.21 5.63 9.99
C VAL A 201 -15.66 4.32 10.62
N VAL A 202 -15.11 3.93 11.79
CA VAL A 202 -15.47 2.68 12.46
C VAL A 202 -16.84 2.76 13.14
N GLU A 203 -17.15 3.87 13.81
CA GLU A 203 -18.41 4.05 14.53
C GLU A 203 -19.61 4.16 13.58
N GLU A 204 -19.44 4.82 12.44
CA GLU A 204 -20.48 5.04 11.43
C GLU A 204 -20.37 4.09 10.23
N GLN A 205 -19.57 3.00 10.33
CA GLN A 205 -19.26 2.14 9.18
C GLN A 205 -20.48 1.50 8.50
N ASP A 206 -21.61 1.39 9.20
CA ASP A 206 -22.83 0.78 8.67
C ASP A 206 -23.71 1.79 7.91
N THR A 207 -23.46 3.10 8.07
CA THR A 207 -24.20 4.18 7.39
C THR A 207 -23.37 4.86 6.31
N ILE A 208 -22.03 4.80 6.39
CA ILE A 208 -21.12 5.39 5.40
C ILE A 208 -21.27 4.68 4.04
N ASN A 209 -21.36 5.48 2.97
CA ASN A 209 -21.27 4.99 1.60
C ASN A 209 -19.80 4.79 1.19
N PHE A 210 -19.40 3.53 0.95
CA PHE A 210 -18.05 3.15 0.54
C PHE A 210 -17.81 3.09 -0.98
N SER A 211 -18.79 3.48 -1.81
CA SER A 211 -18.70 3.35 -3.27
C SER A 211 -17.48 4.03 -3.90
N GLY A 212 -16.91 5.07 -3.29
CA GLY A 212 -15.67 5.70 -3.76
C GLY A 212 -14.43 4.78 -3.73
N PHE A 213 -14.49 3.65 -3.01
CA PHE A 213 -13.43 2.63 -2.99
C PHE A 213 -13.58 1.58 -4.11
N ASN A 214 -14.68 1.61 -4.88
CA ASN A 214 -14.93 0.61 -5.94
C ASN A 214 -13.80 0.57 -6.97
N ASP A 215 -13.28 1.73 -7.38
CA ASP A 215 -12.21 1.82 -8.38
C ASP A 215 -10.92 1.16 -7.88
N VAL A 216 -10.62 1.30 -6.57
CA VAL A 216 -9.46 0.64 -5.93
C VAL A 216 -9.64 -0.86 -5.98
N LEU A 217 -10.78 -1.37 -5.52
CA LEU A 217 -11.05 -2.81 -5.49
C LEU A 217 -11.10 -3.41 -6.91
N ALA A 218 -11.73 -2.74 -7.86
CA ALA A 218 -11.77 -3.15 -9.26
C ALA A 218 -10.35 -3.24 -9.85
N THR A 219 -9.50 -2.25 -9.58
CA THR A 219 -8.09 -2.27 -10.01
C THR A 219 -7.33 -3.45 -9.41
N LEU A 220 -7.53 -3.75 -8.13
CA LEU A 220 -6.91 -4.89 -7.46
C LEU A 220 -7.32 -6.22 -8.10
N TYR A 221 -8.61 -6.40 -8.45
CA TYR A 221 -9.06 -7.60 -9.15
C TYR A 221 -8.49 -7.70 -10.57
N HIS A 222 -8.41 -6.59 -11.30
CA HIS A 222 -7.78 -6.58 -12.61
C HIS A 222 -6.29 -6.95 -12.55
N ILE A 223 -5.56 -6.45 -11.55
CA ILE A 223 -4.16 -6.84 -11.32
C ILE A 223 -4.06 -8.33 -11.00
N GLN A 224 -4.93 -8.85 -10.13
CA GLN A 224 -4.95 -10.28 -9.79
C GLN A 224 -5.17 -11.16 -11.04
N MET A 225 -6.08 -10.75 -11.92
CA MET A 225 -6.35 -11.46 -13.18
C MET A 225 -5.18 -11.35 -14.17
N TYR A 226 -4.65 -10.15 -14.37
CA TYR A 226 -3.46 -9.92 -15.21
C TYR A 226 -2.27 -10.76 -14.73
N HIS A 227 -2.01 -10.75 -13.43
CA HIS A 227 -0.91 -11.49 -12.82
C HIS A 227 -1.08 -13.00 -12.93
N PHE A 228 -2.32 -13.50 -12.77
CA PHE A 228 -2.64 -14.91 -12.98
C PHE A 228 -2.30 -15.36 -14.41
N ILE A 229 -2.65 -14.55 -15.41
CA ILE A 229 -2.34 -14.84 -16.82
C ILE A 229 -0.81 -14.84 -17.04
N LEU A 230 -0.08 -13.86 -16.50
CA LEU A 230 1.39 -13.85 -16.56
C LEU A 230 2.00 -15.12 -15.96
N TRP A 231 1.51 -15.52 -14.78
CA TRP A 231 1.95 -16.73 -14.09
C TRP A 231 1.72 -17.99 -14.93
N LEU A 232 0.54 -18.15 -15.54
CA LEU A 232 0.25 -19.27 -16.45
C LEU A 232 1.24 -19.36 -17.61
N PHE A 233 1.65 -18.22 -18.18
CA PHE A 233 2.61 -18.20 -19.28
C PHE A 233 4.07 -18.41 -18.82
N SER A 234 4.41 -18.05 -17.58
CA SER A 234 5.75 -18.31 -17.05
C SER A 234 5.96 -19.79 -16.73
N GLU A 235 4.96 -20.49 -16.21
CA GLU A 235 5.05 -21.92 -15.89
C GLU A 235 5.20 -22.80 -17.15
N ARG A 236 4.61 -22.38 -18.28
CA ARG A 236 4.73 -23.10 -19.57
C ARG A 236 6.11 -23.00 -20.23
N LYS A 237 7.02 -22.17 -19.70
CA LYS A 237 8.38 -21.99 -20.23
C LYS A 237 9.44 -22.76 -19.43
N ILE A 238 9.05 -23.39 -18.32
CA ILE A 238 9.88 -24.29 -17.50
C ILE A 238 9.58 -25.72 -17.95
#